data_AF-A0A0R3WWX0-F1
#
_entry.id   AF-A0A0R3WWX0-F1
#
_cell.length_a   1.000
_cell.length_b   1.000
_cell.length_c   1.000
_cell.angle_alpha   90.00
_cell.angle_beta   90.00
_cell.angle_gamma   90.00
#
_symmetry.space_group_name_H-M   'P 1'
#
loop_
_entity.id
_entity.type
_entity.pdbx_description
1 polymer ?
#
loop_
_entity_poly.entity_id
_entity_poly.type
_entity_poly.pdbx_seq_one_letter_code
_entity_poly.pdbx_strand_id
1 'polypeptide(L)' 'MWQFMSSSKGVMINNATEAIARVKRGGYAYILESTMNEYFTQRNCDLIQIGDNLDSKGYGIGFPQGQPIVFISFVNL' A
#
# COMPACT_ATOMS: atom_id res chain seq x y z
N MET A 1 -15.37 -0.25 -9.75
CA MET A 1 -14.23 -1.04 -9.23
C MET A 1 -14.66 -2.00 -8.12
N TRP A 2 -15.13 -1.51 -6.97
CA TRP A 2 -15.48 -2.37 -5.81
C TRP A 2 -16.48 -3.49 -6.12
N GLN A 3 -17.58 -3.20 -6.83
CA GLN A 3 -18.61 -4.20 -7.13
C GLN A 3 -18.03 -5.44 -7.83
N PHE A 4 -17.14 -5.24 -8.80
CA PHE A 4 -16.46 -6.33 -9.51
C PHE A 4 -15.52 -7.13 -8.60
N MET A 5 -14.76 -6.45 -7.75
CA MET A 5 -13.84 -7.11 -6.81
C MET A 5 -14.59 -7.90 -5.73
N SER A 6 -15.74 -7.38 -5.29
CA SER A 6 -16.57 -8.01 -4.28
C SER A 6 -17.36 -9.21 -4.80
N SER A 7 -17.75 -9.20 -6.08
CA SER A 7 -18.47 -10.33 -6.71
C SER A 7 -17.54 -11.46 -7.15
N SER A 8 -16.31 -11.14 -7.58
CA SER A 8 -15.37 -12.10 -8.13
C SER A 8 -14.52 -12.73 -7.02
N LYS A 9 -14.82 -13.98 -6.64
CA LYS A 9 -14.01 -14.71 -5.64
C LYS A 9 -12.59 -14.93 -6.15
N GLY A 10 -11.59 -14.62 -5.30
CA GLY A 10 -10.18 -14.87 -5.60
C GLY A 10 -9.42 -13.72 -6.26
N VAL A 11 -10.01 -12.53 -6.44
CA VAL A 11 -9.28 -11.33 -6.88
C VAL A 11 -8.67 -10.54 -5.72
N MET A 12 -9.26 -10.64 -4.53
CA MET A 12 -8.72 -10.04 -3.30
C MET A 12 -7.76 -11.03 -2.63
N ILE A 13 -6.54 -10.59 -2.38
CA ILE A 13 -5.49 -11.37 -1.71
C ILE A 13 -5.17 -10.66 -0.40
N ASN A 14 -5.07 -11.41 0.69
CA ASN A 14 -4.88 -10.87 2.03
C ASN A 14 -3.43 -10.43 2.31
N ASN A 15 -2.47 -10.93 1.54
CA ASN A 15 -1.04 -10.72 1.76
C ASN A 15 -0.33 -10.18 0.52
N ALA A 16 0.49 -9.15 0.71
CA ALA A 16 1.22 -8.50 -0.38
C ALA A 16 2.23 -9.44 -1.05
N THR A 17 2.94 -10.28 -0.27
CA THR A 17 3.95 -11.21 -0.82
C THR A 17 3.33 -12.23 -1.77
N GLU A 18 2.15 -12.75 -1.41
CA GLU A 18 1.39 -13.67 -2.26
C GLU A 18 0.89 -12.97 -3.52
N ALA A 19 0.41 -11.74 -3.38
CA ALA A 19 -0.04 -10.93 -4.51
C ALA A 19 1.10 -10.66 -5.50
N ILE A 20 2.29 -10.29 -5.02
CA ILE A 20 3.47 -10.07 -5.87
C ILE A 20 3.87 -11.36 -6.59
N ALA A 21 3.87 -12.50 -5.90
CA ALA A 21 4.15 -13.80 -6.53
C ALA A 21 3.12 -14.17 -7.61
N ARG A 22 1.88 -13.68 -7.50
CA ARG A 22 0.85 -13.84 -8.54
C ARG A 22 1.04 -12.86 -9.69
N VAL A 23 1.38 -11.60 -9.41
CA VAL A 23 1.70 -10.60 -10.44
C VAL A 23 2.87 -11.09 -11.31
N LYS A 24 3.91 -11.67 -10.69
CA LYS A 24 5.06 -12.27 -11.41
C LYS A 24 4.68 -13.45 -12.30
N ARG A 25 3.61 -14.19 -11.99
CA ARG A 25 3.08 -15.26 -12.84
C ARG A 25 2.31 -14.74 -14.06
N GLY A 26 1.98 -13.45 -14.08
CA GLY A 26 1.26 -12.79 -15.17
C GLY A 26 -0.26 -12.87 -15.03
N GLY A 27 -0.97 -12.09 -15.85
CA GLY A 27 -2.44 -12.08 -15.93
C GLY A 27 -3.15 -11.48 -14.71
N TYR A 28 -2.41 -10.80 -13.82
CA TYR A 28 -2.96 -10.17 -12.62
C TYR A 28 -2.20 -8.87 -12.31
N ALA A 29 -2.95 -7.81 -12.02
CA ALA A 29 -2.43 -6.55 -11.50
C ALA A 29 -2.91 -6.38 -10.06
N TYR A 30 -2.02 -5.94 -9.19
CA TYR A 30 -2.31 -5.73 -7.77
C TYR A 30 -2.29 -4.24 -7.46
N ILE A 31 -3.31 -3.75 -6.76
CA ILE A 31 -3.36 -2.36 -6.30
C ILE A 31 -2.65 -2.32 -4.95
N LEU A 32 -1.60 -1.51 -4.87
CA LEU A 32 -0.77 -1.32 -3.69
C LEU A 32 -0.57 0.18 -3.44
N GLU A 33 -0.30 0.55 -2.19
CA GLU A 33 0.04 1.92 -1.83
C GLU A 33 1.35 2.35 -2.50
N SER A 34 1.49 3.65 -2.80
CA SER A 34 2.53 4.15 -3.71
C SER A 34 3.95 3.92 -3.19
N THR A 35 4.20 4.14 -1.90
CA THR A 35 5.55 3.93 -1.34
C THR A 35 5.92 2.45 -1.36
N MET A 36 4.95 1.56 -1.09
CA MET A 36 5.15 0.12 -1.22
C MET A 36 5.34 -0.31 -2.68
N ASN A 37 4.61 0.28 -3.63
CA ASN A 37 4.79 -0.01 -5.05
C ASN A 37 6.21 0.36 -5.52
N GLU A 38 6.68 1.56 -5.18
CA GLU A 38 8.05 2.01 -5.44
C GLU A 38 9.10 1.09 -4.79
N TYR A 39 8.86 0.65 -3.55
CA TYR A 39 9.75 -0.27 -2.85
C TYR A 39 9.96 -1.59 -3.61
N PHE A 40 8.89 -2.15 -4.20
CA PHE A 40 8.95 -3.43 -4.90
C PHE A 40 9.48 -3.32 -6.32
N THR A 41 9.10 -2.28 -7.06
CA THR A 41 9.59 -2.02 -8.43
C THR A 41 11.08 -1.69 -8.43
N GLN A 42 11.58 -0.95 -7.44
CA GLN A 42 13.02 -0.67 -7.30
C GLN A 42 13.86 -1.94 -7.03
N ARG A 43 13.27 -2.97 -6.38
CA ARG A 43 13.99 -4.21 -6.04
C ARG A 43 13.81 -5.33 -7.06
N ASN A 44 12.75 -5.30 -7.84
CA ASN A 44 12.43 -6.34 -8.82
C ASN A 44 12.17 -5.69 -10.17
N CYS A 45 13.12 -5.82 -11.08
CA CYS A 45 13.02 -5.28 -12.44
C CYS A 45 11.90 -5.93 -13.29
N ASP A 46 11.40 -7.10 -12.87
CA ASP A 46 10.29 -7.79 -13.54
C ASP A 46 8.92 -7.16 -13.25
N LEU A 47 8.86 -6.22 -12.29
CA LEU A 47 7.64 -5.52 -11.90
C LEU A 47 7.62 -4.13 -12.54
N ILE A 48 6.47 -3.74 -13.06
CA ILE A 48 6.23 -2.41 -13.60
C ILE A 48 5.10 -1.74 -12.84
N GLN A 49 5.21 -0.43 -12.66
CA GLN A 49 4.09 0.40 -12.22
C GLN A 49 3.16 0.64 -13.41
N ILE A 50 1.85 0.50 -13.17
CA ILE A 50 0.82 0.77 -14.18
C ILE A 50 -0.01 1.96 -13.70
N GLY A 51 0.07 3.08 -14.42
CA GLY A 51 -0.68 4.30 -14.14
C GLY A 51 -0.12 5.13 -12.98
N ASP A 52 -0.89 6.18 -12.64
CA ASP A 52 -0.58 7.12 -11.57
C ASP A 52 -1.25 6.72 -10.24
N ASN A 53 -0.88 7.42 -9.17
CA ASN A 53 -1.46 7.22 -7.85
C ASN A 53 -2.97 7.49 -7.86
N LEU A 54 -3.74 6.58 -7.26
CA LEU A 54 -5.20 6.70 -7.14
C LEU A 54 -5.61 7.78 -6.13
N ASP A 55 -4.80 7.99 -5.10
CA ASP A 55 -5.02 9.00 -4.06
C ASP A 55 -3.70 9.48 -3.46
N SER A 56 -3.78 10.56 -2.67
CA SER A 56 -2.69 11.05 -1.83
C SER A 56 -3.03 10.78 -0.36
N LYS A 57 -2.52 9.68 0.19
CA LYS A 57 -2.62 9.34 1.61
C LYS A 57 -1.27 9.44 2.28
N GLY A 58 -1.28 9.84 3.55
CA GLY A 58 -0.09 9.93 4.39
C GLY A 58 -0.15 8.94 5.54
N TYR A 59 1.02 8.57 6.05
CA TYR A 59 1.15 7.77 7.25
C TYR A 59 1.00 8.65 8.50
N GLY A 60 0.22 8.16 9.47
CA GLY A 60 0.00 8.84 10.75
C GLY A 60 0.24 7.88 11.90
N ILE A 61 0.72 8.41 13.03
CA ILE A 61 0.86 7.66 14.28
C ILE A 61 -0.42 7.90 15.10
N GLY A 62 -1.22 6.86 15.26
CA GLY A 62 -2.46 6.93 16.05
C GLY A 62 -2.16 6.82 17.54
N PHE A 63 -2.48 7.85 18.31
CA PHE A 63 -2.41 7.83 19.77
C PHE A 63 -3.80 7.62 20.37
N PRO A 64 -3.92 6.94 21.54
CA PRO A 64 -5.17 6.89 22.27
C PRO A 64 -5.65 8.29 22.64
N GLN A 65 -6.95 8.54 22.47
CA GLN A 65 -7.55 9.83 22.79
C GLN A 65 -7.34 10.16 24.28
N GLY A 66 -6.83 11.37 24.56
CA GLY A 66 -6.57 11.84 25.93
C GLY A 66 -5.14 11.66 26.44
N GLN A 67 -4.22 11.12 25.64
CA GLN A 67 -2.81 11.09 26.01
C GLN A 67 -2.09 12.42 25.69
N PRO A 68 -1.23 12.93 26.60
CA PRO A 68 -0.49 14.18 26.41
C PRO A 68 0.74 14.00 25.48
N ILE A 69 0.56 13.34 24.33
CA ILE A 69 1.65 13.05 23.37
C ILE A 69 1.54 13.96 22.13
N VAL A 70 0.60 14.91 22.10
CA VAL A 70 0.31 15.66 20.87
C VAL A 70 1.40 16.68 20.51
N PHE A 71 2.30 17.08 21.42
CA PHE A 71 3.45 17.91 21.07
C PHE A 71 4.65 17.64 21.98
N ILE A 72 5.56 16.76 21.55
CA ILE A 72 6.97 17.00 21.90
C ILE A 72 7.38 18.18 21.01
N SER A 73 7.14 19.40 21.51
CA SER A 73 7.94 20.54 21.09
C SER A 73 9.40 20.12 21.29
N PHE A 74 10.19 20.15 20.22
CA PHE A 74 11.60 20.43 20.36
C PHE A 74 11.70 21.79 21.09
N VAL A 75 11.68 21.76 22.43
CA VAL A 75 12.26 22.82 23.22
C VAL A 75 13.76 22.70 22.94
N ASN A 76 14.29 23.73 22.28
CA ASN A 76 15.72 23.92 22.02
C ASN A 76 16.59 23.40 23.18
N LEU A 77 17.51 22.51 22.83
CA LEU A 77 18.79 22.33 23.50
C LEU A 77 19.85 22.17 22.42
#